data_AF-A0A2A4WG36-F1
#
_entry.id   AF-A0A2A4WG36-F1
#
_cell.length_a   1.000
_cell.length_b   1.000
_cell.length_c   1.000
_cell.angle_alpha   90.00
_cell.angle_beta   90.00
_cell.angle_gamma   90.00
#
_symmetry.space_group_name_H-M   'P 1'
#
loop_
_entity.id
_entity.type
_entity.pdbx_description
1 polymer ?
#
loop_
_entity_poly.entity_id
_entity_poly.type
_entity_poly.pdbx_seq_one_letter_code
_entity_poly.pdbx_strand_id
1 'polypeptide(L)' 'MSVLLLFLAACGGSSSDDAEVISKAALGERLFADVNLSLNRSQSCATCHDPEHAFIDPRDNGVGGAVSLGDDSVPPLSG' A
#
# COMPACT_ATOMS: atom_id res chain seq x y z
N MET A 1 -39.80 -0.04 24.63
CA MET A 1 -38.42 0.49 24.82
C MET A 1 -37.33 -0.56 25.05
N SER A 2 -37.62 -1.87 25.16
CA SER A 2 -36.59 -2.85 25.57
C SER A 2 -35.86 -3.58 24.42
N VAL A 3 -36.30 -3.39 23.17
CA VAL A 3 -35.69 -4.07 21.99
C VAL A 3 -34.49 -3.30 21.42
N LEU A 4 -34.35 -2.01 21.73
CA LEU A 4 -33.30 -1.15 21.16
C LEU A 4 -31.91 -1.37 21.80
N LEU A 5 -31.86 -1.90 23.03
CA LEU A 5 -30.62 -2.13 23.76
C LEU A 5 -29.93 -3.45 23.41
N LEU A 6 -30.66 -4.44 22.85
CA LEU A 6 -30.05 -5.72 22.46
C LEU A 6 -29.21 -5.63 21.17
N PHE A 7 -29.50 -4.68 20.27
CA PHE A 7 -28.72 -4.53 19.03
C PHE A 7 -27.38 -3.81 19.22
N LEU A 8 -27.23 -3.01 20.28
CA LEU A 8 -25.97 -2.29 20.55
C LEU A 8 -24.89 -3.16 21.22
N ALA A 9 -25.25 -4.32 21.77
CA ALA A 9 -24.29 -5.25 22.40
C ALA A 9 -23.53 -6.13 21.39
N ALA A 10 -23.87 -6.08 20.10
CA ALA A 10 -23.20 -6.85 19.05
C ALA A 10 -21.95 -6.15 18.46
N CYS A 11 -21.67 -4.89 18.83
CA CYS A 11 -20.47 -4.16 18.40
C CYS A 11 -19.32 -4.18 19.42
N GLY A 12 -19.38 -5.05 20.44
CA GLY A 12 -18.50 -4.97 21.62
C GLY A 12 -17.71 -6.23 21.94
N GLY A 13 -17.45 -7.12 20.99
CA GLY A 13 -16.74 -8.37 21.27
C GLY A 13 -15.95 -8.90 20.08
N SER A 14 -14.70 -8.49 19.95
CA SER A 14 -13.69 -9.39 19.40
C SER A 14 -12.56 -9.43 20.42
N SER A 15 -12.43 -10.60 21.03
CA SER A 15 -11.42 -10.96 22.02
C SER A 15 -10.04 -10.68 21.43
N SER A 16 -9.25 -9.85 22.13
CA SER A 16 -7.84 -9.68 21.84
C SER A 16 -7.07 -10.89 22.37
N ASP A 17 -7.15 -12.01 21.68
CA ASP A 17 -6.24 -13.13 21.85
C ASP A 17 -5.93 -13.70 20.46
N ASP A 18 -4.64 -13.77 20.11
CA ASP A 18 -4.03 -14.27 18.86
C ASP A 18 -3.98 -13.33 17.63
N ALA A 19 -4.03 -12.01 17.81
CA ALA A 19 -3.38 -11.14 16.81
C ALA A 19 -1.87 -11.31 16.98
N GLU A 20 -1.24 -12.19 16.19
CA GLU A 20 0.20 -12.16 16.02
C GLU A 20 0.59 -10.72 15.74
N VAL A 21 1.27 -10.08 16.70
CA VAL A 21 1.75 -8.73 16.54
C VAL A 21 2.85 -8.81 15.50
N ILE A 22 2.47 -8.66 14.24
CA ILE A 22 3.41 -8.61 13.13
C ILE A 22 4.42 -7.52 13.45
N SER A 23 5.71 -7.83 13.27
CA SER A 23 6.75 -6.85 13.48
C SER A 23 6.51 -5.65 12.56
N LYS A 24 6.95 -4.45 12.96
CA LYS A 24 6.89 -3.29 12.08
C LYS A 24 7.55 -3.55 10.72
N ALA A 25 8.61 -4.36 10.70
CA ALA A 25 9.27 -4.77 9.46
C ALA A 25 8.36 -5.63 8.57
N ALA A 26 7.70 -6.65 9.15
CA ALA A 26 6.77 -7.50 8.41
C ALA A 26 5.53 -6.73 7.92
N LEU A 27 5.01 -5.79 8.72
CA LEU A 27 3.96 -4.88 8.26
C LEU A 27 4.47 -3.99 7.13
N GLY A 28 5.68 -3.43 7.25
CA GLY A 28 6.30 -2.58 6.25
C GLY A 28 6.47 -3.29 4.90
N GLU A 29 6.96 -4.53 4.91
CA GLU A 29 7.08 -5.37 3.71
C GLU A 29 5.73 -5.53 2.98
N ARG A 30 4.67 -5.80 3.73
CA ARG A 30 3.32 -5.93 3.17
C ARG A 30 2.83 -4.63 2.55
N LEU A 31 3.02 -3.50 3.24
CA LEU A 31 2.62 -2.19 2.75
C LEU A 31 3.44 -1.75 1.53
N PHE A 32 4.73 -2.10 1.48
CA PHE A 32 5.64 -1.78 0.38
C PHE A 32 5.17 -2.37 -0.96
N ALA A 33 4.56 -3.56 -0.91
CA ALA A 33 3.98 -4.23 -2.07
C ALA A 33 2.50 -3.89 -2.33
N ASP A 34 1.81 -3.16 -1.44
CA ASP A 34 0.36 -2.96 -1.52
C ASP A 34 -0.02 -1.85 -2.51
N VAL A 35 -0.66 -2.24 -3.62
CA VAL A 35 -1.14 -1.29 -4.63
C VAL A 35 -2.33 -0.46 -4.17
N ASN A 36 -3.06 -0.88 -3.14
CA ASN A 36 -4.27 -0.17 -2.68
C ASN A 36 -3.96 1.20 -2.07
N LEU A 37 -2.69 1.49 -1.80
CA LEU A 37 -2.23 2.79 -1.31
C LEU A 37 -2.09 3.83 -2.43
N SER A 38 -2.10 3.43 -3.70
CA SER A 38 -2.14 4.35 -4.83
C SER A 38 -3.56 4.75 -5.22
N LEU A 39 -3.72 5.94 -5.80
CA LEU A 39 -5.02 6.48 -6.23
C LEU A 39 -5.75 5.55 -7.19
N ASN A 40 -5.04 5.06 -8.21
CA ASN A 40 -5.58 4.19 -9.25
C ASN A 40 -5.48 2.70 -8.92
N ARG A 41 -4.91 2.34 -7.75
CA ARG A 41 -4.70 0.96 -7.30
C ARG A 41 -3.87 0.11 -8.27
N SER A 42 -2.92 0.74 -8.93
CA SER A 42 -2.08 0.20 -10.00
C SER A 42 -0.59 0.19 -9.64
N GLN A 43 -0.19 0.98 -8.64
CA GLN A 43 1.20 1.14 -8.22
C GLN A 43 1.34 0.93 -6.71
N SER A 44 2.45 0.34 -6.30
CA SER A 44 2.93 0.30 -4.91
C SER A 44 4.32 0.91 -4.83
N CYS A 45 4.94 0.94 -3.65
CA CYS A 45 6.34 1.34 -3.53
C CYS A 45 7.25 0.45 -4.38
N ALA A 46 6.96 -0.86 -4.40
CA ALA A 46 7.71 -1.86 -5.17
C ALA A 46 7.59 -1.69 -6.69
N THR A 47 6.60 -0.95 -7.20
CA THR A 47 6.47 -0.67 -8.63
C THR A 47 7.63 0.16 -9.17
N CYS A 48 8.14 1.10 -8.36
CA CYS A 48 9.29 1.95 -8.71
C CYS A 48 10.57 1.57 -7.95
N HIS A 49 10.46 0.84 -6.84
CA HIS A 49 11.60 0.42 -6.03
C HIS A 49 11.68 -1.10 -6.02
N ASP A 50 12.16 -1.69 -7.11
CA ASP A 50 12.18 -3.13 -7.31
C ASP A 50 13.29 -3.81 -6.48
N PRO A 51 12.95 -4.70 -5.52
CA PRO A 51 13.95 -5.41 -4.70
C PRO A 51 14.97 -6.24 -5.51
N GLU A 52 14.59 -6.77 -6.68
CA GLU A 52 15.48 -7.53 -7.56
C GLU A 52 16.49 -6.62 -8.28
N HIS A 53 16.16 -5.34 -8.40
CA HIS A 53 17.00 -4.31 -8.97
C HIS A 53 17.48 -3.33 -7.90
N ALA A 54 17.83 -3.81 -6.70
CA ALA A 54 18.39 -2.99 -5.61
C ALA A 54 17.52 -1.77 -5.24
N PHE A 55 16.19 -1.91 -5.32
CA PHE A 55 15.20 -0.90 -4.99
C PHE A 55 15.28 0.37 -5.86
N ILE A 56 15.78 0.28 -7.09
CA ILE A 56 15.65 1.35 -8.10
C ILE A 56 14.47 1.07 -9.04
N ASP A 57 14.17 2.03 -9.91
CA ASP A 57 13.13 1.90 -10.94
C ASP A 57 13.76 1.35 -12.22
N PRO A 58 13.53 0.06 -12.57
CA PRO A 58 14.10 -0.53 -13.77
C PRO A 58 13.24 -0.25 -15.01
N ARG A 59 12.09 0.43 -14.87
CA ARG A 59 11.14 0.61 -15.97
C ARG A 59 11.65 1.64 -16.97
N ASP A 60 11.53 1.34 -18.26
CA ASP A 60 11.71 2.33 -19.32
C ASP A 60 10.40 3.10 -19.55
N ASN A 61 10.27 4.23 -18.86
CA ASN A 61 9.14 5.16 -18.94
C ASN A 61 9.49 6.45 -19.73
N GLY A 62 10.57 6.43 -20.53
CA GLY A 62 10.96 7.55 -21.38
C GLY A 62 11.81 8.64 -20.70
N VAL A 63 12.28 8.44 -19.46
CA VAL A 63 13.22 9.36 -18.77
C VAL A 63 14.62 8.79 -18.55
N GLY A 64 14.93 7.64 -19.15
CA GLY A 64 16.26 7.03 -19.03
C GLY A 64 16.70 6.74 -17.60
N GLY A 65 15.75 6.45 -16.70
CA GLY A 65 16.02 6.18 -15.28
C GLY A 65 16.36 7.40 -14.43
N ALA A 66 16.20 8.63 -14.94
CA ALA A 66 16.48 9.85 -14.17
C ALA A 66 15.49 10.07 -13.01
N VAL A 67 14.23 9.64 -13.19
CA VAL A 67 13.13 9.76 -12.23
C VAL A 67 12.16 8.58 -12.39
N SER A 68 11.39 8.30 -11.34
CA SER A 68 10.26 7.37 -11.40
C SER A 68 8.98 8.10 -11.77
N LEU A 69 8.43 7.82 -12.95
CA LEU A 69 7.13 8.36 -13.35
C LEU A 69 5.98 7.53 -12.79
N GLY A 70 4.93 8.25 -12.37
CA GLY A 70 3.68 7.67 -11.93
C GLY A 70 2.78 7.27 -13.10
N ASP A 71 1.58 6.78 -12.79
CA ASP A 71 0.58 6.31 -13.74
C ASP A 71 -0.50 7.38 -14.05
N ASP A 72 -0.20 8.64 -13.74
CA ASP A 72 -1.06 9.80 -13.98
C ASP A 72 -1.06 10.28 -15.44
N SER A 73 -0.28 9.62 -16.30
CA SER A 73 -0.08 9.98 -17.72
C SER A 73 0.49 11.38 -17.94
N VAL A 74 1.04 12.00 -16.88
CA VAL A 74 1.72 13.30 -17.00
C VAL A 74 3.10 13.03 -17.62
N PRO A 75 3.40 13.59 -18.81
CA PRO A 75 4.70 13.41 -19.41
C PRO A 75 5.78 14.05 -18.53
N PRO A 76 7.01 13.51 -18.54
CA PRO A 76 8.12 14.14 -17.82
C PRO A 76 8.29 15.58 -18.31
N LEU A 77 8.48 16.51 -17.38
CA LEU A 77 8.81 17.89 -17.71
C LEU A 77 10.04 17.86 -18.61
N SER A 78 9.89 18.30 -19.85
CA SER A 78 10.99 18.39 -20.81
C SER A 78 12.12 19.19 -20.16
N GLY A 79 13.26 18.53 -19.94
CA GLY A 79 14.51 19.20 -19.56
C GLY A 79 15.01 20.11 -20.67
#